data_AF-A0A084IHS7-F1
#
_entry.id   AF-A0A084IHS7-F1
#
_cell.length_a   1.000
_cell.length_b   1.000
_cell.length_c   1.000
_cell.angle_alpha   90.00
_cell.angle_beta   90.00
_cell.angle_gamma   90.00
#
_symmetry.space_group_name_H-M   'P 1'
#
loop_
_entity.id
_entity.type
_entity.pdbx_description
1 polymer ?
#
loop_
_entity_poly.entity_id
_entity_poly.type
_entity_poly.pdbx_seq_one_letter_code
_entity_poly.pdbx_strand_id
1 'polypeptide(L)' 'MTQTEADALAERVRAACIEAARQGYEEAAIAGLCGEGALEAALGALERLDLKPLTHSTGDGLNDPLA' A
#
# COMPACT_ATOMS: atom_id res chain seq x y z
N MET A 1 -17.79 -3.05 13.72
CA MET A 1 -16.97 -1.99 13.09
C MET A 1 -17.45 -0.67 13.64
N THR A 2 -16.69 -0.09 14.57
CA THR A 2 -16.92 1.28 15.03
C THR A 2 -16.33 2.25 13.99
N GLN A 3 -16.86 3.47 13.89
CA GLN A 3 -16.39 4.48 12.93
C GLN A 3 -14.86 4.67 13.01
N THR A 4 -14.29 4.63 14.22
CA THR A 4 -12.85 4.77 14.47
C THR A 4 -12.00 3.65 13.87
N GLU A 5 -12.48 2.40 13.83
CA GLU A 5 -11.77 1.29 13.21
C GLU A 5 -11.73 1.43 11.68
N ALA A 6 -12.85 1.89 11.11
CA ALA A 6 -12.94 2.17 9.68
C ALA A 6 -12.04 3.35 9.28
N ASP A 7 -12.00 4.41 10.10
CA ASP A 7 -11.12 5.56 9.87
C ASP A 7 -9.63 5.16 9.96
N ALA A 8 -9.27 4.36 10.97
CA ALA A 8 -7.91 3.85 11.12
C ALA A 8 -7.49 2.93 9.96
N LEU A 9 -8.40 2.09 9.46
CA LEU A 9 -8.16 1.27 8.27
C LEU A 9 -7.98 2.15 7.02
N ALA A 10 -8.84 3.14 6.82
CA ALA A 10 -8.76 4.05 5.68
C ALA A 10 -7.42 4.81 5.66
N GLU A 11 -6.92 5.23 6.82
CA GLU A 11 -5.64 5.92 6.91
C GLU A 11 -4.45 4.99 6.63
N ARG A 12 -4.50 3.73 7.10
CA ARG A 12 -3.49 2.72 6.72
C ARG A 12 -3.46 2.47 5.22
N VAL A 13 -4.63 2.34 4.59
CA VAL A 13 -4.74 2.14 3.14
C VAL A 13 -4.21 3.36 2.40
N ARG A 14 -4.57 4.58 2.83
CA ARG A 14 -4.05 5.83 2.25
C ARG A 14 -2.52 5.87 2.30
N ALA A 15 -1.94 5.62 3.47
CA ALA A 15 -0.49 5.62 3.65
C ALA A 15 0.19 4.58 2.73
N ALA A 16 -0.33 3.35 2.69
CA ALA A 16 0.22 2.30 1.83
C ALA A 16 0.17 2.65 0.34
N CYS A 17 -0.92 3.25 -0.14
CA CYS A 17 -1.02 3.73 -1.52
C CYS A 17 0.01 4.82 -1.83
N ILE A 18 0.18 5.79 -0.93
CA ILE A 18 1.15 6.88 -1.12
C ILE A 18 2.57 6.30 -1.22
N GLU A 19 2.94 5.40 -0.30
CA GLU A 19 4.27 4.78 -0.31
C GLU A 19 4.51 3.93 -1.56
N ALA A 20 3.53 3.11 -1.98
CA ALA A 20 3.65 2.30 -3.19
C ALA A 20 3.85 3.17 -4.44
N ALA A 21 3.09 4.26 -4.57
CA ALA A 21 3.24 5.19 -5.69
C ALA A 21 4.61 5.88 -5.67
N ARG A 22 5.07 6.35 -4.50
CA ARG A 22 6.39 6.97 -4.35
C ARG A 22 7.50 6.01 -4.72
N GLN A 23 7.47 4.79 -4.21
CA GLN A 23 8.46 3.77 -4.50
C GLN A 23 8.51 3.43 -5.99
N GLY A 24 7.35 3.18 -6.62
CA GLY A 24 7.30 2.88 -8.06
C GLY A 24 7.84 4.03 -8.93
N TYR A 25 7.55 5.27 -8.56
CA TYR A 25 8.08 6.44 -9.26
C TYR A 25 9.59 6.57 -9.08
N GLU A 26 10.08 6.48 -7.85
CA GLU A 26 11.49 6.64 -7.50
C GLU A 26 12.36 5.55 -8.14
N GLU A 27 11.93 4.30 -8.10
CA GLU A 27 12.61 3.18 -8.77
C GLU A 27 12.71 3.40 -10.28
N ALA A 28 11.63 3.85 -10.91
CA ALA A 28 11.61 4.14 -12.34
C ALA A 28 12.49 5.35 -12.71
N ALA A 29 12.47 6.40 -11.88
CA ALA A 29 13.32 7.58 -12.08
C ALA A 29 14.81 7.21 -11.94
N ILE A 30 15.17 6.38 -10.95
CA ILE A 30 16.53 5.85 -10.78
C ILE A 30 16.94 4.99 -11.98
N ALA A 31 16.00 4.23 -12.55
CA ALA A 31 16.22 3.46 -13.77
C ALA A 31 16.33 4.32 -15.05
N GLY A 32 16.15 5.64 -14.95
CA GLY A 32 16.32 6.60 -16.05
C GLY A 32 15.09 6.78 -16.94
N LEU A 33 13.90 6.38 -16.47
CA LEU A 33 12.66 6.64 -17.19
C LEU A 33 12.33 8.14 -17.18
N CYS A 34 11.61 8.58 -18.22
CA CYS A 34 11.05 9.94 -18.25
C CYS A 34 9.93 10.09 -17.21
N GLY A 35 9.44 11.32 -17.04
CA GLY A 35 8.38 11.63 -16.08
C GLY A 35 7.10 10.82 -16.30
N GLU A 36 6.66 10.62 -17.55
CA GLU A 36 5.49 9.78 -17.85
C GLU A 36 5.76 8.30 -17.54
N GLY A 37 6.93 7.78 -17.89
CA GLY A 37 7.30 6.40 -17.59
C GLY A 37 7.39 6.13 -16.08
N ALA A 38 7.90 7.07 -15.31
CA ALA A 38 7.91 6.98 -13.85
C ALA A 38 6.50 7.07 -13.25
N LEU A 39 5.61 7.87 -13.85
CA LEU A 39 4.19 7.91 -13.46
C LEU A 39 3.48 6.58 -13.73
N GLU A 40 3.69 5.97 -14.91
CA GLU A 40 3.12 4.66 -15.24
C GLU A 40 3.62 3.57 -14.27
N ALA A 41 4.90 3.61 -13.89
CA ALA A 41 5.46 2.69 -12.90
C ALA A 41 4.80 2.86 -11.52
N ALA A 42 4.56 4.10 -11.09
CA ALA A 42 3.84 4.40 -9.85
C ALA A 42 2.39 3.87 -9.87
N LEU A 43 1.68 4.03 -10.98
CA LEU A 43 0.33 3.48 -11.15
C LEU A 43 0.35 1.95 -11.11
N GLY A 44 1.30 1.31 -11.80
CA GLY A 44 1.48 -0.13 -11.73
C GLY A 44 1.79 -0.62 -10.32
N ALA A 45 2.55 0.14 -9.51
CA ALA A 45 2.80 -0.20 -8.12
C ALA A 45 1.52 -0.15 -7.27
N LEU A 46 0.64 0.83 -7.50
CA LEU A 46 -0.69 0.89 -6.88
C LEU A 46 -1.57 -0.32 -7.25
N GLU A 47 -1.59 -0.71 -8.53
CA GLU A 47 -2.37 -1.86 -9.01
C GLU A 47 -1.93 -3.19 -8.39
N ARG A 48 -0.64 -3.29 -8.04
CA ARG A 48 -0.03 -4.49 -7.43
C ARG A 48 0.00 -4.46 -5.90
N LEU A 49 -0.45 -3.38 -5.27
CA LEU A 49 -0.41 -3.24 -3.82
C LEU A 49 -1.29 -4.30 -3.15
N ASP A 50 -0.70 -5.17 -2.33
CA ASP A 50 -1.45 -6.15 -1.56
C ASP A 50 -2.11 -5.49 -0.34
N LEU A 51 -3.45 -5.47 -0.35
CA LEU A 51 -4.25 -4.85 0.72
C LEU A 51 -4.55 -5.83 1.86
N LYS A 52 -4.35 -7.14 1.69
CA LYS A 52 -4.66 -8.14 2.72
C LYS A 52 -4.00 -7.83 4.07
N PRO A 53 -2.70 -7.46 4.13
CA PRO A 53 -2.04 -7.13 5.39
C PRO A 53 -2.67 -5.91 6.09
N LEU A 54 -3.31 -5.01 5.34
CA LEU A 54 -3.87 -3.77 5.86
C LEU A 54 -5.26 -3.97 6.49
N THR A 55 -5.97 -5.02 6.06
CA THR A 55 -7.34 -5.33 6.50
C THR A 55 -7.42 -6.08 7.83
N HIS A 56 -6.32 -6.67 8.31
CA HIS A 56 -6.29 -7.28 9.63
C HIS A 56 -6.20 -6.18 10.70
N SER A 57 -7.18 -6.15 11.59
CA SER A 57 -7.10 -5.39 12.83
C SER A 57 -5.95 -5.95 13.66
N THR A 58 -5.14 -5.11 14.29
CA THR A 58 -4.06 -5.53 15.24
C THR A 58 -4.55 -6.44 16.39
N GLY A 59 -5.86 -6.71 16.51
CA GLY A 59 -6.42 -7.71 17.43
C GLY A 59 -6.60 -9.14 16.87
N ASP A 60 -6.22 -9.44 15.62
CA ASP A 60 -6.43 -10.77 15.00
C ASP A 60 -5.23 -11.72 15.20
N GLY A 61 -4.15 -11.26 15.85
CA GLY A 61 -2.90 -12.01 16.05
C GLY A 61 -2.94 -13.17 17.05
N LEU A 62 -4.13 -13.70 17.41
CA LEU A 62 -4.28 -14.88 18.27
C LEU A 62 -4.84 -16.11 17.54
N ASN A 63 -5.11 -16.02 16.23
CA ASN A 63 -5.69 -17.13 15.48
C ASN A 63 -4.95 -17.47 14.19
N ASP A 64 -3.61 -17.48 14.26
CA ASP A 64 -2.77 -18.06 13.22
C ASP A 64 -2.37 -19.50 13.64
N PRO A 65 -2.92 -20.57 13.01
CA PRO A 65 -2.57 -21.94 13.36
C PRO A 65 -1.17 -22.38 12.85
N LEU A 66 -0.38 -21.47 12.28
CA LEU A 66 0.96 -21.74 11.75
C LEU A 66 2.04 -20.71 12.14
N ALA A 67 1.88 -20.05 13.30
CA ALA A 67 2.97 -19.31 13.97
C ALA A 67 3.71 -20.19 14.99
#